data_AF-A0AAE0E6F0-F1
#
_entry.id   AF-A0AAE0E6F0-F1
#
_cell.length_a   1.000
_cell.length_b   1.000
_cell.length_c   1.000
_cell.angle_alpha   90.00
_cell.angle_beta   90.00
_cell.angle_gamma   90.00
#
_symmetry.space_group_name_H-M   'P 1'
#
loop_
_entity.id
_entity.type
_entity.pdbx_description
1 polymer ?
#
loop_
_entity_poly.entity_id
_entity_poly.type
_entity_poly.pdbx_seq_one_letter_code
_entity_poly.pdbx_strand_id
1 'polypeptide(L)'
;MDYDSAQTIQLDHDVTMEEVQEYFANYIVNDSLGIISNAHTVFADREPEKAMSKPCLQLAEQFSIAVDFPKTGVPAEIPQHIHVKEYPDFMEKPDKPTYESHNVIGKLFRMVKNIPPHGGFLSSFTREVARWSYDPEMEVDGFEDYIDDAFYHKSNYDYKLGNHMDYYGIKTESEILSGCIMNMSKSFTKRRDARSNWYGSKVVEKRS
;
A
#
# COMPACT_ATOMS: atom_id res chain seq x y z
N MET A 1 20.15 -24.13 2.78
CA MET A 1 20.41 -22.80 3.32
C MET A 1 20.40 -22.99 4.82
N ASP A 2 21.58 -23.19 5.40
CA ASP A 2 21.74 -23.16 6.85
C ASP A 2 21.81 -21.68 7.22
N TYR A 3 20.86 -21.23 8.05
CA TYR A 3 20.78 -19.85 8.52
C TYR A 3 21.14 -19.85 10.00
N ASP A 4 22.26 -19.23 10.34
CA ASP A 4 22.64 -18.97 11.72
C ASP A 4 21.97 -17.65 12.15
N SER A 5 21.00 -17.75 13.06
CA SER A 5 20.33 -16.58 13.64
C SER A 5 21.33 -15.69 14.35
N ALA A 6 21.18 -14.36 14.24
CA ALA A 6 21.99 -13.42 15.00
C ALA A 6 21.87 -13.69 16.50
N GLN A 7 23.01 -13.67 17.21
CA GLN A 7 23.03 -13.93 18.64
C GLN A 7 22.18 -12.88 19.38
N THR A 8 21.25 -13.37 20.19
CA THR A 8 20.40 -12.53 21.04
C THR A 8 21.27 -11.80 22.06
N ILE A 9 21.04 -10.50 22.23
CA ILE A 9 21.65 -9.75 23.33
C ILE A 9 21.11 -10.33 24.63
N GLN A 10 21.98 -10.96 25.42
CA GLN A 10 21.64 -11.45 26.75
C GLN A 10 22.07 -10.43 27.80
N LEU A 11 21.12 -10.01 28.62
CA LEU A 11 21.38 -9.20 29.80
C LEU A 11 21.68 -10.13 30.98
N ASP A 12 22.63 -9.73 31.83
CA ASP A 12 23.03 -10.46 33.03
C ASP A 12 22.14 -10.15 34.25
N HIS A 13 21.04 -9.41 34.04
CA HIS A 13 20.15 -8.90 35.08
C HIS A 13 18.68 -8.86 34.61
N ASP A 14 17.77 -8.58 35.55
CA ASP A 14 16.33 -8.44 35.27
C ASP A 14 16.06 -7.17 34.46
N VAL A 15 15.21 -7.28 33.44
CA VAL A 15 14.87 -6.19 32.52
C VAL A 15 14.17 -5.04 33.25
N THR A 16 14.73 -3.85 33.10
CA THR A 16 14.19 -2.59 33.66
C THR A 16 13.25 -1.88 32.67
N MET A 17 12.40 -0.98 33.16
CA MET A 17 11.49 -0.21 32.29
C MET A 17 12.25 0.78 31.41
N GLU A 18 13.38 1.29 31.89
CA GLU A 18 14.27 2.20 31.19
C GLU A 18 14.88 1.52 29.95
N GLU A 19 15.32 0.28 30.07
CA GLU A 19 15.84 -0.51 28.93
C GLU A 19 14.76 -0.81 27.89
N VAL A 20 13.52 -1.03 28.32
CA VAL A 20 12.39 -1.19 27.38
C VAL A 20 12.18 0.11 26.60
N GLN A 21 12.23 1.27 27.25
CA GLN A 21 12.09 2.57 26.57
C GLN A 21 13.23 2.82 25.59
N GLU A 22 14.47 2.54 25.99
CA GLU A 22 15.64 2.64 25.12
C GLU A 22 15.54 1.70 23.92
N TYR A 23 15.10 0.45 24.14
CA TYR A 23 14.86 -0.51 23.08
C TYR A 23 13.83 0.00 22.07
N PHE A 24 12.71 0.56 22.54
CA PHE A 24 11.71 1.15 21.64
C PHE A 24 12.28 2.31 20.81
N ALA A 25 13.07 3.19 21.43
CA ALA A 25 13.72 4.29 20.71
C ALA A 25 14.70 3.76 19.65
N ASN A 26 15.54 2.80 20.03
CA ASN A 26 16.46 2.13 19.11
C ASN A 26 15.73 1.40 17.99
N TYR A 27 14.58 0.80 18.27
CA TYR A 27 13.76 0.14 17.25
C TYR A 27 13.27 1.12 16.19
N ILE A 28 12.72 2.26 16.63
CA ILE A 28 12.20 3.30 15.72
C ILE A 28 13.31 3.87 14.84
N VAL A 29 14.51 4.06 15.38
CA VAL A 29 15.64 4.64 14.65
C VAL A 29 16.25 3.65 13.65
N ASN A 30 16.28 2.35 13.99
CA ASN A 30 17.01 1.34 13.22
C ASN A 30 16.09 0.41 12.39
N ASP A 31 14.79 0.71 12.27
CA ASP A 31 13.90 -0.02 11.37
C ASP A 31 14.30 0.22 9.90
N SER A 32 15.09 -0.71 9.37
CA SER A 32 15.66 -0.67 8.02
C SER A 32 15.00 -1.65 7.06
N LEU A 33 13.96 -2.39 7.48
CA LEU A 33 13.36 -3.47 6.69
C LEU A 33 12.81 -2.96 5.34
N GLY A 34 12.10 -1.84 5.37
CA GLY A 34 11.58 -1.21 4.16
C GLY A 34 12.68 -0.67 3.23
N ILE A 35 13.80 -0.21 3.79
CA ILE A 35 14.94 0.29 3.03
C ILE A 35 15.62 -0.86 2.30
N ILE A 36 15.89 -1.97 3.01
CA ILE A 36 16.51 -3.18 2.46
C ILE A 36 15.63 -3.79 1.36
N SER A 37 14.31 -3.89 1.60
CA SER A 37 13.36 -4.43 0.61
C SER A 37 13.34 -3.62 -0.69
N ASN A 38 13.28 -2.29 -0.57
CA ASN A 38 13.32 -1.41 -1.74
C ASN A 38 14.65 -1.53 -2.48
N ALA A 39 15.76 -1.58 -1.75
CA ALA A 39 17.08 -1.75 -2.34
C ALA A 39 17.19 -3.08 -3.11
N HIS A 40 16.73 -4.18 -2.50
CA HIS A 40 16.75 -5.51 -3.10
C HIS A 40 15.94 -5.53 -4.40
N THR A 41 14.77 -4.90 -4.41
CA THR A 41 13.93 -4.78 -5.62
C THR A 41 14.67 -4.06 -6.75
N VAL A 42 15.39 -2.98 -6.44
CA VAL A 42 16.14 -2.21 -7.44
C VAL A 42 17.33 -3.00 -7.99
N PHE A 43 18.14 -3.62 -7.12
CA PHE A 43 19.28 -4.42 -7.58
C PHE A 43 18.82 -5.65 -8.37
N ALA A 44 17.73 -6.30 -7.95
CA ALA A 44 17.18 -7.44 -8.67
C ALA A 44 16.63 -7.06 -10.06
N ASP A 45 16.22 -5.80 -10.23
CA ASP A 45 15.80 -5.27 -11.52
C ASP A 45 17.01 -4.90 -12.41
N ARG A 46 18.04 -4.29 -11.82
CA ARG A 46 19.21 -3.75 -12.55
C ARG A 46 20.23 -4.83 -12.95
N GLU A 47 20.47 -5.80 -12.08
CA GLU A 47 21.53 -6.78 -12.26
C GLU A 47 21.10 -7.91 -13.21
N PRO A 48 22.01 -8.42 -14.07
CA PRO A 48 21.69 -9.49 -15.02
C PRO A 48 21.33 -10.81 -14.31
N GLU A 49 21.94 -11.08 -13.16
CA GLU A 49 21.66 -12.25 -12.30
C GLU A 49 20.44 -12.03 -11.39
N LYS A 50 19.81 -10.85 -11.45
CA LYS A 50 18.60 -10.50 -10.68
C LYS A 50 18.77 -10.73 -9.18
N ALA A 51 17.88 -11.50 -8.56
CA ALA A 51 17.92 -11.83 -7.13
C ALA A 51 19.14 -12.68 -6.73
N MET A 52 19.81 -13.33 -7.67
CA MET A 52 21.02 -14.12 -7.40
C MET A 52 22.30 -13.30 -7.47
N SER A 53 22.20 -12.01 -7.81
CA SER A 53 23.36 -11.11 -7.83
C SER A 53 23.95 -10.93 -6.44
N LYS A 54 25.25 -10.67 -6.37
CA LYS A 54 25.96 -10.46 -5.09
C LYS A 54 25.31 -9.38 -4.20
N PRO A 55 24.89 -8.21 -4.72
CA PRO A 55 24.20 -7.21 -3.90
C PRO A 55 22.87 -7.72 -3.33
N CYS A 56 22.08 -8.46 -4.11
CA CYS A 56 20.81 -9.03 -3.64
C CYS A 56 21.01 -10.07 -2.55
N LEU A 57 22.02 -10.94 -2.68
CA LEU A 57 22.35 -11.92 -1.64
C LEU A 57 22.80 -11.25 -0.33
N GLN A 58 23.62 -10.20 -0.41
CA GLN A 58 24.00 -9.40 0.76
C GLN A 58 22.79 -8.72 1.41
N LEU A 59 21.89 -8.16 0.59
CA LEU A 59 20.64 -7.56 1.08
C LEU A 59 19.72 -8.59 1.71
N ALA A 60 19.67 -9.82 1.19
CA ALA A 60 18.87 -10.90 1.75
C ALA A 60 19.37 -11.33 3.13
N GLU A 61 20.68 -11.38 3.33
CA GLU A 61 21.29 -11.63 4.65
C GLU A 61 20.92 -10.51 5.65
N GLN A 62 21.07 -9.24 5.25
CA GLN A 62 20.66 -8.10 6.07
C GLN A 62 19.16 -8.07 6.34
N PHE A 63 18.34 -8.48 5.37
CA PHE A 63 16.89 -8.57 5.52
C PHE A 63 16.52 -9.56 6.62
N SER A 64 17.21 -10.70 6.69
CA SER A 64 16.98 -11.68 7.75
C SER A 64 17.33 -11.12 9.13
N ILE A 65 18.45 -10.40 9.25
CA ILE A 65 18.84 -9.71 10.50
C ILE A 65 17.77 -8.67 10.89
N ALA A 66 17.29 -7.86 9.95
CA ALA A 66 16.28 -6.83 10.20
C ALA A 66 14.93 -7.42 10.67
N VAL A 67 14.53 -8.58 10.15
CA VAL A 67 13.30 -9.28 10.60
C VAL A 67 13.43 -9.82 12.01
N ASP A 68 14.63 -10.28 12.39
CA ASP A 68 14.89 -10.81 13.72
C ASP A 68 15.32 -9.75 14.74
N PHE A 69 15.57 -8.50 14.33
CA PHE A 69 15.88 -7.37 15.21
C PHE A 69 14.89 -7.17 16.38
N PRO A 70 13.55 -7.30 16.20
CA PRO A 70 12.58 -7.36 17.29
C PRO A 70 12.89 -8.40 18.39
N LYS A 71 13.60 -9.46 18.05
CA LYS A 71 13.91 -10.59 18.94
C LYS A 71 15.36 -10.54 19.44
N THR A 72 16.29 -10.14 18.58
CA THR A 72 17.73 -10.22 18.86
C THR A 72 18.29 -8.92 19.42
N GLY A 73 17.65 -7.79 19.11
CA GLY A 73 18.14 -6.45 19.42
C GLY A 73 19.33 -6.01 18.56
N VAL A 74 19.74 -6.80 17.56
CA VAL A 74 20.86 -6.47 16.66
C VAL A 74 20.33 -5.75 15.41
N PRO A 75 20.68 -4.47 15.19
CA PRO A 75 20.23 -3.74 14.01
C PRO A 75 20.94 -4.25 12.76
N ALA A 76 20.23 -4.25 11.62
CA ALA A 76 20.84 -4.57 10.33
C ALA A 76 21.66 -3.37 9.83
N GLU A 77 22.91 -3.64 9.43
CA GLU A 77 23.82 -2.64 8.89
C GLU A 77 23.87 -2.76 7.36
N ILE A 78 23.53 -1.69 6.66
CA ILE A 78 23.55 -1.65 5.19
C ILE A 78 24.87 -1.03 4.74
N PRO A 79 25.77 -1.79 4.08
CA PRO A 79 27.00 -1.24 3.52
C PRO A 79 26.75 -0.09 2.54
N GLN A 80 27.63 0.92 2.55
CA GLN A 80 27.49 2.11 1.69
C GLN A 80 27.42 1.78 0.18
N HIS A 81 28.07 0.71 -0.27
CA HIS A 81 28.10 0.33 -1.68
C HIS A 81 26.78 -0.28 -2.19
N ILE A 82 25.90 -0.74 -1.30
CA ILE A 82 24.56 -1.25 -1.67
C ILE A 82 23.45 -0.23 -1.42
N HIS A 83 23.78 1.07 -1.31
CA HIS A 83 22.78 2.12 -1.32
C HIS A 83 22.32 2.45 -2.74
N VAL A 84 21.00 2.37 -2.93
CA VAL A 84 20.36 2.72 -4.20
C VAL A 84 20.34 4.23 -4.41
N LYS A 85 20.86 4.66 -5.57
CA LYS A 85 20.83 6.06 -6.01
C LYS A 85 19.67 6.35 -6.96
N GLU A 86 19.36 5.42 -7.84
CA GLU A 86 18.32 5.53 -8.88
C GLU A 86 17.32 4.39 -8.76
N TYR A 87 16.04 4.69 -8.96
CA TYR A 87 14.95 3.72 -8.78
C TYR A 87 14.31 3.38 -10.13
N PRO A 88 13.73 2.18 -10.31
CA PRO A 88 12.99 1.87 -11.52
C PRO A 88 11.67 2.63 -11.58
N ASP A 89 11.21 2.91 -12.79
CA ASP A 89 10.01 3.68 -13.11
C ASP A 89 8.72 3.17 -12.46
N PHE A 90 8.61 1.85 -12.28
CA PHE A 90 7.47 1.24 -11.63
C PHE A 90 7.36 1.46 -10.12
N MET A 91 8.43 1.96 -9.47
CA MET A 91 8.39 2.27 -8.02
C MET A 91 7.85 3.67 -7.70
N GLU A 92 7.59 4.50 -8.72
CA GLU A 92 6.93 5.81 -8.61
C GLU A 92 7.45 6.68 -7.45
N LYS A 93 8.77 6.87 -7.38
CA LYS A 93 9.42 7.76 -6.40
C LYS A 93 9.65 9.14 -7.01
N PRO A 94 8.71 10.11 -6.89
CA PRO A 94 8.82 11.40 -7.56
C PRO A 94 10.03 12.23 -7.10
N ASP A 95 10.47 12.03 -5.86
CA ASP A 95 11.58 12.78 -5.25
C ASP A 95 12.97 12.18 -5.55
N LYS A 96 13.04 11.12 -6.36
CA LYS A 96 14.28 10.37 -6.63
C LYS A 96 14.52 10.23 -8.14
N PRO A 97 15.79 10.20 -8.59
CA PRO A 97 16.09 9.92 -9.98
C PRO A 97 15.62 8.51 -10.33
N THR A 98 15.06 8.39 -11.53
CA THR A 98 14.33 7.20 -11.97
C THR A 98 14.83 6.74 -13.33
N TYR A 99 14.92 5.43 -13.55
CA TYR A 99 15.28 4.82 -14.83
C TYR A 99 14.15 3.92 -15.36
N GLU A 100 14.08 3.71 -16.68
CA GLU A 100 13.10 2.80 -17.26
C GLU A 100 13.53 1.33 -17.07
N SER A 101 12.76 0.54 -16.32
CA SER A 101 13.02 -0.90 -16.18
C SER A 101 12.63 -1.64 -17.47
N HIS A 102 13.56 -2.38 -18.08
CA HIS A 102 13.25 -3.24 -19.23
C HIS A 102 12.73 -4.65 -18.86
N ASN A 103 12.60 -4.94 -17.56
CA ASN A 103 12.03 -6.19 -17.08
C ASN A 103 10.50 -6.26 -17.21
N VAL A 104 9.96 -7.46 -16.98
CA VAL A 104 8.53 -7.75 -17.08
C VAL A 104 7.69 -6.80 -16.22
N ILE A 105 8.12 -6.51 -14.99
CA ILE A 105 7.40 -5.61 -14.08
C ILE A 105 7.32 -4.20 -14.66
N GLY A 106 8.44 -3.63 -15.12
CA GLY A 106 8.44 -2.31 -15.76
C GLY A 106 7.58 -2.26 -17.04
N LYS A 107 7.64 -3.31 -17.88
CA LYS A 107 6.80 -3.40 -19.09
C LYS A 107 5.30 -3.42 -18.73
N LEU A 108 4.91 -4.26 -17.79
CA LEU A 108 3.52 -4.34 -17.31
C LEU A 108 3.08 -3.02 -16.69
N PHE A 109 3.93 -2.41 -15.86
CA PHE A 109 3.66 -1.11 -15.27
C PHE A 109 3.38 -0.06 -16.35
N ARG A 110 4.23 0.07 -17.39
CA ARG A 110 4.02 1.05 -18.46
C ARG A 110 2.80 0.76 -19.33
N MET A 111 2.48 -0.52 -19.56
CA MET A 111 1.26 -0.92 -20.27
C MET A 111 0.00 -0.48 -19.51
N VAL A 112 0.02 -0.55 -18.18
CA VAL A 112 -1.14 -0.24 -17.33
C VAL A 112 -1.16 1.22 -16.85
N LYS A 113 0.00 1.89 -16.74
CA LYS A 113 0.12 3.25 -16.19
C LYS A 113 -0.75 4.27 -16.92
N ASN A 114 -0.88 4.10 -18.23
CA ASN A 114 -1.68 4.98 -19.08
C ASN A 114 -3.10 4.45 -19.33
N ILE A 115 -3.48 3.32 -18.73
CA ILE A 115 -4.88 2.90 -18.69
C ILE A 115 -5.54 3.84 -17.68
N PRO A 116 -6.38 4.79 -18.11
CA PRO A 116 -7.09 5.63 -17.18
C PRO A 116 -7.85 4.71 -16.21
N PRO A 117 -7.81 4.96 -14.89
CA PRO A 117 -8.53 4.16 -13.89
C PRO A 117 -10.03 4.32 -14.16
N HIS A 118 -10.57 3.51 -15.08
CA HIS A 118 -11.93 3.57 -15.60
C HIS A 118 -12.56 4.97 -15.64
N GLY A 119 -11.79 6.00 -15.98
CA GLY A 119 -12.27 7.38 -16.12
C GLY A 119 -12.88 7.66 -17.49
N GLY A 120 -12.95 6.65 -18.37
CA GLY A 120 -13.39 6.80 -19.75
C GLY A 120 -14.23 5.66 -20.30
N PHE A 121 -14.71 4.73 -19.45
CA PHE A 121 -15.69 3.71 -19.86
C PHE A 121 -16.90 3.61 -18.95
N LEU A 122 -17.12 4.58 -18.05
CA LEU A 122 -18.46 5.16 -18.07
C LEU A 122 -18.44 6.15 -19.24
N SER A 123 -18.75 5.66 -20.44
CA SER A 123 -19.70 6.47 -21.22
C SER A 123 -20.77 6.86 -20.21
N SER A 124 -21.00 8.15 -19.99
CA SER A 124 -22.16 8.61 -19.23
C SER A 124 -23.30 7.63 -19.53
N PHE A 125 -23.93 7.02 -18.51
CA PHE A 125 -24.92 5.97 -18.75
C PHE A 125 -26.05 6.59 -19.58
N THR A 126 -25.92 6.50 -20.91
CA THR A 126 -26.73 7.26 -21.84
C THR A 126 -28.03 6.52 -22.00
N ARG A 127 -29.03 7.21 -22.53
CA ARG A 127 -30.27 6.55 -22.94
C ARG A 127 -30.02 5.38 -23.92
N GLU A 128 -28.95 5.45 -24.70
CA GLU A 128 -28.55 4.41 -25.65
C GLU A 128 -28.00 3.19 -24.92
N VAL A 129 -27.07 3.38 -23.98
CA VAL A 129 -26.54 2.30 -23.14
C VAL A 129 -27.67 1.66 -22.32
N ALA A 130 -28.54 2.46 -21.73
CA ALA A 130 -29.69 1.96 -20.97
C ALA A 130 -30.59 1.04 -21.81
N ARG A 131 -30.82 1.39 -23.09
CA ARG A 131 -31.60 0.57 -24.02
C ARG A 131 -30.90 -0.72 -24.42
N TRP A 132 -29.57 -0.69 -24.54
CA TRP A 132 -28.78 -1.87 -24.92
C TRP A 132 -28.57 -2.83 -23.75
N SER A 133 -28.50 -2.31 -22.53
CA SER A 133 -28.33 -3.10 -21.30
C SER A 133 -29.66 -3.58 -20.71
N TYR A 134 -30.80 -3.15 -21.26
CA TYR A 134 -32.10 -3.63 -20.82
C TYR A 134 -32.32 -5.05 -21.31
N ASP A 135 -32.59 -5.95 -20.37
CA ASP A 135 -32.87 -7.36 -20.64
C ASP A 135 -34.38 -7.62 -20.52
N PRO A 136 -35.10 -7.81 -21.64
CA PRO A 136 -36.53 -8.09 -21.62
C PRO A 136 -36.88 -9.40 -20.92
N GLU A 137 -35.95 -10.36 -20.79
CA GLU A 137 -36.20 -11.61 -20.06
C GLU A 137 -36.26 -11.40 -18.53
N MET A 138 -35.78 -10.24 -18.04
CA MET A 138 -35.90 -9.87 -16.63
C MET A 138 -37.18 -9.09 -16.30
N GLU A 139 -38.06 -8.85 -17.27
CA GLU A 139 -39.36 -8.23 -17.03
C GLU A 139 -40.28 -9.18 -16.24
N VAL A 140 -40.94 -8.64 -15.21
CA VAL A 140 -41.89 -9.38 -14.39
C VAL A 140 -43.26 -8.72 -14.53
N ASP A 141 -44.31 -9.51 -14.72
CA ASP A 141 -45.68 -9.01 -14.80
C ASP A 141 -46.02 -8.10 -13.60
N GLY A 142 -46.49 -6.88 -13.89
CA GLY A 142 -46.82 -5.87 -12.87
C GLY A 142 -45.62 -5.04 -12.39
N PHE A 143 -44.45 -5.11 -13.03
CA PHE A 143 -43.29 -4.27 -12.65
C PHE A 143 -43.59 -2.76 -12.71
N GLU A 144 -44.54 -2.35 -13.55
CA GLU A 144 -44.93 -0.95 -13.76
C GLU A 144 -45.38 -0.28 -12.45
N ASP A 145 -46.02 -1.03 -11.55
CA ASP A 145 -46.49 -0.55 -10.25
C ASP A 145 -45.34 -0.16 -9.30
N TYR A 146 -44.12 -0.66 -9.56
CA TYR A 146 -42.93 -0.43 -8.72
C TYR A 146 -41.97 0.61 -9.30
N ILE A 147 -42.29 1.22 -10.44
CA ILE A 147 -41.41 2.18 -11.11
C ILE A 147 -41.13 3.38 -10.20
N ASP A 148 -42.16 3.92 -9.56
CA ASP A 148 -42.02 5.09 -8.68
C ASP A 148 -41.15 4.78 -7.45
N ASP A 149 -41.36 3.62 -6.82
CA ASP A 149 -40.54 3.16 -5.70
C ASP A 149 -39.08 2.93 -6.11
N ALA A 150 -38.86 2.35 -7.29
CA ALA A 150 -37.52 2.15 -7.83
C ALA A 150 -36.80 3.50 -8.06
N PHE A 151 -37.50 4.50 -8.61
CA PHE A 151 -36.95 5.86 -8.77
C PHE A 151 -36.63 6.52 -7.43
N TYR A 152 -37.51 6.35 -6.43
CA TYR A 152 -37.30 6.87 -5.08
C TYR A 152 -36.04 6.26 -4.43
N HIS A 153 -35.92 4.94 -4.46
CA HIS A 153 -34.78 4.24 -3.87
C HIS A 153 -33.46 4.52 -4.62
N LYS A 154 -33.50 4.55 -5.96
CA LYS A 154 -32.32 4.91 -6.77
C LYS A 154 -31.86 6.33 -6.47
N SER A 155 -32.79 7.29 -6.38
CA SER A 155 -32.44 8.69 -6.07
C SER A 155 -31.80 8.82 -4.68
N ASN A 156 -32.32 8.09 -3.70
CA ASN A 156 -31.73 8.03 -2.35
C ASN A 156 -30.34 7.37 -2.36
N TYR A 157 -30.14 6.34 -3.17
CA TYR A 157 -28.85 5.70 -3.36
C TYR A 157 -27.84 6.68 -3.97
N ASP A 158 -28.19 7.28 -5.11
CA ASP A 158 -27.34 8.24 -5.84
C ASP A 158 -26.93 9.42 -4.93
N TYR A 159 -27.86 9.94 -4.12
CA TYR A 159 -27.57 11.00 -3.14
C TYR A 159 -26.57 10.56 -2.07
N LYS A 160 -26.77 9.38 -1.45
CA LYS A 160 -25.87 8.86 -0.42
C LYS A 160 -24.49 8.55 -1.00
N LEU A 161 -24.46 7.95 -2.18
CA LEU A 161 -23.24 7.61 -2.90
C LEU A 161 -22.42 8.87 -3.22
N GLY A 162 -23.07 9.90 -3.78
CA GLY A 162 -22.43 11.20 -4.05
C GLY A 162 -21.82 11.82 -2.81
N ASN A 163 -22.56 11.85 -1.69
CA ASN A 163 -22.04 12.34 -0.42
C ASN A 163 -20.79 11.58 0.07
N HIS A 164 -20.77 10.25 -0.10
CA HIS A 164 -19.60 9.44 0.26
C HIS A 164 -18.42 9.70 -0.66
N MET A 165 -18.67 9.75 -1.98
CA MET A 165 -17.64 10.07 -2.98
C MET A 165 -17.00 11.42 -2.69
N ASP A 166 -17.81 12.46 -2.45
CA ASP A 166 -17.34 13.81 -2.12
C ASP A 166 -16.57 13.86 -0.80
N TYR A 167 -17.10 13.22 0.25
CA TYR A 167 -16.48 13.25 1.58
C TYR A 167 -15.11 12.55 1.61
N TYR A 168 -14.99 11.42 0.91
CA TYR A 168 -13.75 10.64 0.88
C TYR A 168 -12.82 11.03 -0.28
N GLY A 169 -13.32 11.78 -1.26
CA GLY A 169 -12.61 12.09 -2.50
C GLY A 169 -12.47 10.88 -3.44
N ILE A 170 -13.40 9.93 -3.37
CA ILE A 170 -13.45 8.72 -4.19
C ILE A 170 -14.11 9.07 -5.52
N LYS A 171 -13.62 8.50 -6.63
CA LYS A 171 -14.01 8.92 -7.97
C LYS A 171 -15.09 8.06 -8.60
N THR A 172 -15.21 6.79 -8.19
CA THR A 172 -16.21 5.88 -8.75
C THR A 172 -16.94 5.08 -7.68
N GLU A 173 -18.17 4.66 -8.00
CA GLU A 173 -18.96 3.74 -7.19
C GLU A 173 -18.24 2.39 -6.98
N SER A 174 -17.59 1.89 -8.03
CA SER A 174 -16.86 0.62 -7.99
C SER A 174 -15.75 0.60 -6.95
N GLU A 175 -15.07 1.73 -6.70
CA GLU A 175 -14.06 1.84 -5.64
C GLU A 175 -14.70 1.68 -4.24
N ILE A 176 -15.92 2.20 -4.06
CA ILE A 176 -16.68 2.09 -2.80
C ILE A 176 -17.16 0.65 -2.60
N LEU A 177 -17.74 0.04 -3.63
CA LEU A 177 -18.30 -1.31 -3.56
C LEU A 177 -17.22 -2.39 -3.43
N SER A 178 -16.14 -2.28 -4.19
CA SER A 178 -15.03 -3.25 -4.14
C SER A 178 -14.12 -3.06 -2.93
N GLY A 179 -14.13 -1.88 -2.32
CA GLY A 179 -13.16 -1.48 -1.30
C GLY A 179 -11.76 -1.19 -1.85
N CYS A 180 -11.53 -1.34 -3.16
CA CYS A 180 -10.27 -1.06 -3.83
C CYS A 180 -10.16 0.44 -4.16
N ILE A 181 -9.88 1.25 -3.14
CA ILE A 181 -9.81 2.71 -3.31
C ILE A 181 -8.45 3.12 -3.87
N MET A 182 -8.43 3.72 -5.07
CA MET A 182 -7.18 4.08 -5.75
C MET A 182 -6.54 5.34 -5.16
N ASN A 183 -7.35 6.36 -4.84
CA ASN A 183 -6.88 7.61 -4.27
C ASN A 183 -7.93 8.19 -3.31
N MET A 184 -7.51 8.49 -2.07
CA MET A 184 -8.33 9.20 -1.10
C MET A 184 -7.94 10.68 -1.04
N SER A 185 -8.85 11.55 -0.63
CA SER A 185 -8.53 12.96 -0.41
C SER A 185 -7.38 13.11 0.61
N LYS A 186 -6.42 14.01 0.34
CA LYS A 186 -5.26 14.28 1.20
C LYS A 186 -5.66 14.61 2.65
N SER A 187 -6.82 15.24 2.83
CA SER A 187 -7.41 15.59 4.12
C SER A 187 -7.85 14.39 4.95
N PHE A 188 -8.23 13.29 4.29
CA PHE A 188 -8.63 12.05 4.95
C PHE A 188 -7.41 11.18 5.28
N THR A 189 -6.44 11.09 4.38
CA THR A 189 -5.17 10.39 4.63
C THR A 189 -4.45 11.00 5.85
N LYS A 190 -4.32 12.34 5.89
CA LYS A 190 -3.72 13.05 7.03
C LYS A 190 -4.48 12.82 8.35
N ARG A 191 -5.81 12.68 8.31
CA ARG A 191 -6.63 12.35 9.50
C ARG A 191 -6.45 10.90 9.94
N ARG A 192 -6.24 9.97 9.01
CA ARG A 192 -5.96 8.56 9.31
C ARG A 192 -4.59 8.44 9.96
N ASP A 193 -3.56 9.07 9.39
CA ASP A 193 -2.21 9.11 9.96
C ASP A 193 -2.23 9.77 11.35
N ALA A 194 -2.95 10.88 11.50
CA ALA A 194 -3.12 11.54 12.80
C ALA A 194 -3.88 10.66 13.82
N ARG A 195 -4.89 9.89 13.39
CA ARG A 195 -5.61 8.95 14.26
C ARG A 195 -4.73 7.75 14.64
N SER A 196 -3.99 7.17 13.71
CA SER A 196 -3.02 6.10 13.97
C SER A 196 -1.97 6.56 14.97
N ASN A 197 -1.44 7.77 14.79
CA ASN A 197 -0.49 8.39 15.72
C ASN A 197 -1.14 8.67 17.08
N TRP A 198 -2.39 9.16 17.12
CA TRP A 198 -3.11 9.42 18.37
C TRP A 198 -3.45 8.14 19.16
N TYR A 199 -3.83 7.06 18.48
CA TYR A 199 -4.01 5.75 19.13
C TYR A 199 -2.67 5.22 19.65
N GLY A 200 -1.57 5.42 18.91
CA GLY A 200 -0.21 5.13 19.39
C GLY A 200 0.13 5.91 20.67
N SER A 201 -0.11 7.23 20.69
CA SER A 201 0.15 8.08 21.87
C SER A 201 -0.72 7.73 23.08
N LYS A 202 -2.00 7.37 22.88
CA LYS A 202 -2.88 6.96 23.99
C LYS A 202 -2.55 5.59 24.59
N VAL A 203 -1.97 4.69 23.81
CA VAL A 203 -1.48 3.40 24.35
C VAL A 203 -0.26 3.62 25.25
N VAL A 204 0.57 4.61 24.95
CA VAL A 204 1.71 5.03 25.78
C VAL A 204 1.23 5.74 27.06
N GLU A 205 0.25 6.63 26.96
CA GLU A 205 -0.22 7.45 28.09
C GLU A 205 -1.13 6.71 29.08
N LYS A 206 -1.76 5.60 28.69
CA LYS A 206 -2.55 4.75 29.61
C LYS A 206 -1.72 3.71 30.38
N ARG A 207 -0.39 3.68 30.20
CA ARG A 207 0.53 2.75 30.87
C ARG A 207 1.57 3.43 31.78
N SER A 208 1.45 4.74 32.00
CA SER A 208 2.07 5.46 33.13
C SER A 208 1.06 5.61 34.26
#